data_AF-A0A0W8D9Q2-F1
#
_entry.id   AF-A0A0W8D9Q2-F1
#
_cell.length_a   1.000
_cell.length_b   1.000
_cell.length_c   1.000
_cell.angle_alpha   90.00
_cell.angle_beta   90.00
_cell.angle_gamma   90.00
#
_symmetry.space_group_name_H-M   'P 1'
#
loop_
_entity.id
_entity.type
_entity.pdbx_description
1 polymer ?
#
loop_
_entity_poly.entity_id
_entity_poly.type
_entity_poly.pdbx_seq_one_letter_code
_entity_poly.pdbx_strand_id
1 'polypeptide(L)'
;MMKAAKMNPAKVFEQMRFGEASTKLSSNNNAFIEWLRYADNFMATKGTEQFSTHYLFNLFWKSGHSKEELIELFQSLSRVQGMKGLANTKLHMFKASRDSRTLMNTMWLKALETPDEVFTTLRLADNALDDYYRPELIAWLQYSGDYNKQLRKGFSAKETLNFLMRVPHEKETEFGLLFQRLAKDKAIMNDAGMRVIVEKLQARLFKTWINANVTPDKLGVLIASPVTKNWERVFSLAVTDPKFVLLETYTLQYAANRGDDVLENVKKLFIKNKPVEALTSAMKS
;
A
#
# COMPACT_ATOMS: atom_id res chain seq x y z
N MET A 1 25.93 5.88 31.59
CA MET A 1 25.21 4.62 31.89
C MET A 1 23.96 4.93 32.70
N MET A 2 22.79 5.05 32.04
CA MET A 2 21.51 5.14 32.74
C MET A 2 21.21 3.75 33.35
N LYS A 3 21.37 3.61 34.67
CA LYS A 3 21.11 2.36 35.42
C LYS A 3 19.68 1.87 35.17
N ALA A 4 19.53 0.57 34.88
CA ALA A 4 18.33 -0.28 34.88
C ALA A 4 16.97 0.42 34.70
N ALA A 5 16.27 0.13 33.60
CA ALA A 5 14.95 0.62 33.19
C ALA A 5 13.91 0.72 34.33
N LYS A 6 13.96 1.80 35.13
CA LYS A 6 13.05 2.08 36.24
C LYS A 6 12.20 3.33 35.99
N MET A 7 12.73 4.33 35.28
CA MET A 7 12.03 5.58 35.04
C MET A 7 11.30 5.55 33.69
N ASN A 8 10.05 5.98 33.63
CA ASN A 8 9.34 6.05 32.36
C ASN A 8 10.12 6.94 31.36
N PRO A 9 10.38 6.48 30.11
CA PRO A 9 11.14 7.25 29.13
C PRO A 9 10.59 8.65 28.84
N ALA A 10 9.27 8.86 28.98
CA ALA A 10 8.65 10.18 28.87
C ALA A 10 9.17 11.18 29.93
N LYS A 11 9.35 10.73 31.17
CA LYS A 11 9.92 11.59 32.23
C LYS A 11 11.37 11.97 31.94
N VAL A 12 12.15 11.03 31.41
CA VAL A 12 13.53 11.30 31.02
C VAL A 12 13.56 12.30 29.84
N PHE A 13 12.63 12.17 28.90
CA PHE A 13 12.49 13.10 27.76
C PHE A 13 12.23 14.54 28.22
N GLU A 14 11.35 14.72 29.21
CA GLU A 14 11.06 16.02 29.84
C GLU A 14 12.27 16.55 30.60
N GLN A 15 12.93 15.74 31.43
CA GLN A 15 14.12 16.16 32.20
C GLN A 15 15.27 16.61 31.30
N MET A 16 15.45 15.94 30.15
CA MET A 16 16.46 16.27 29.16
C MET A 16 16.04 17.40 28.21
N ARG A 17 14.83 17.96 28.39
CA ARG A 17 14.27 19.06 27.58
C ARG A 17 14.22 18.76 26.09
N PHE A 18 14.12 17.48 25.71
CA PHE A 18 14.03 17.07 24.30
C PHE A 18 12.73 17.53 23.63
N GLY A 19 11.71 17.88 24.41
CA GLY A 19 10.46 18.45 23.89
C GLY A 19 10.55 19.92 23.49
N GLU A 20 11.58 20.64 23.92
CA GLU A 20 11.76 22.06 23.60
C GLU A 20 12.32 22.22 22.18
N ALA A 21 11.80 23.17 21.40
CA ALA A 21 12.25 23.45 20.03
C ALA A 21 13.74 23.86 19.96
N SER A 22 14.26 24.46 21.04
CA SER A 22 15.67 24.83 21.18
C SER A 22 16.60 23.62 21.27
N THR A 23 16.10 22.45 21.68
CA THR A 23 16.91 21.25 21.89
C THR A 23 16.94 20.41 20.63
N LYS A 24 18.04 20.48 19.87
CA LYS A 24 18.17 19.75 18.61
C LYS A 24 18.04 18.23 18.77
N LEU A 25 16.97 17.67 18.20
CA LEU A 25 16.82 16.22 18.01
C LEU A 25 17.54 15.82 16.73
N SER A 26 18.58 14.99 16.84
CA SER A 26 19.30 14.50 15.67
C SER A 26 19.97 13.16 15.95
N SER A 27 20.22 12.39 14.90
CA SER A 27 20.99 11.15 14.98
C SER A 27 22.44 11.33 15.41
N ASN A 28 22.94 12.57 15.40
CA ASN A 28 24.29 12.93 15.87
C ASN A 28 24.30 13.44 17.32
N ASN A 29 23.15 13.62 17.96
CA ASN A 29 23.07 14.01 19.36
C ASN A 29 23.19 12.76 20.25
N ASN A 30 24.37 12.52 20.82
CA ASN A 30 24.65 11.34 21.63
C ASN A 30 23.68 11.17 22.81
N ALA A 31 23.32 12.26 23.51
CA ALA A 31 22.40 12.17 24.64
C ALA A 31 21.00 11.72 24.19
N PHE A 32 20.55 12.23 23.04
CA PHE A 32 19.27 11.83 22.45
C PHE A 32 19.29 10.38 21.95
N ILE A 33 20.37 9.95 21.30
CA ILE A 33 20.55 8.55 20.85
C ILE A 33 20.56 7.59 22.05
N GLU A 34 21.26 7.94 23.13
CA GLU A 34 21.25 7.14 24.37
C GLU A 34 19.85 7.06 24.98
N TRP A 35 19.08 8.16 24.96
CA TRP A 35 17.68 8.14 25.39
C TRP A 35 16.79 7.27 24.49
N LEU A 36 16.99 7.27 23.17
CA LEU A 36 16.27 6.36 22.26
C LEU A 36 16.56 4.90 22.56
N ARG A 37 17.84 4.53 22.77
CA ARG A 37 18.22 3.17 23.19
C ARG A 37 17.60 2.78 24.53
N TYR A 38 17.58 3.74 25.47
CA TYR A 38 16.92 3.56 26.75
C TYR A 38 15.42 3.29 26.58
N ALA A 39 14.73 4.08 25.77
CA ALA A 39 13.31 3.92 25.49
C ALA A 39 13.02 2.56 24.83
N ASP A 40 13.82 2.16 23.84
CA ASP A 40 13.70 0.85 23.18
C ASP A 40 13.84 -0.32 24.16
N ASN A 41 14.90 -0.30 24.97
CA ASN A 41 15.11 -1.30 26.00
C ASN A 41 14.00 -1.29 27.07
N PHE A 42 13.45 -0.11 27.41
CA PHE A 42 12.32 -0.02 28.33
C PHE A 42 11.08 -0.70 27.75
N MET A 43 10.75 -0.46 26.48
CA MET A 43 9.62 -1.12 25.80
C MET A 43 9.78 -2.65 25.80
N ALA A 44 11.00 -3.12 25.50
CA ALA A 44 11.30 -4.55 25.46
C ALA A 44 11.21 -5.24 26.83
N THR A 45 11.58 -4.54 27.92
CA THR A 45 11.69 -5.14 29.26
C THR A 45 10.46 -4.93 30.15
N LYS A 46 9.71 -3.85 29.96
CA LYS A 46 8.53 -3.49 30.77
C LYS A 46 7.20 -3.65 30.04
N GLY A 47 7.25 -3.98 28.75
CA GLY A 47 6.07 -4.11 27.90
C GLY A 47 5.55 -2.78 27.38
N THR A 48 4.74 -2.84 26.34
CA THR A 48 4.24 -1.68 25.60
C THR A 48 3.11 -0.93 26.33
N GLU A 49 2.52 -1.51 27.37
CA GLU A 49 1.50 -0.86 28.20
C GLU A 49 2.04 0.37 28.94
N GLN A 50 3.31 0.35 29.36
CA GLN A 50 3.93 1.45 30.11
C GLN A 50 4.56 2.51 29.21
N PHE A 51 5.05 2.08 28.04
CA PHE A 51 5.62 2.95 27.02
C PHE A 51 5.56 2.19 25.69
N SER A 52 4.94 2.76 24.66
CA SER A 52 4.82 2.13 23.34
C SER A 52 5.36 3.04 22.24
N THR A 53 5.56 2.49 21.04
CA THR A 53 5.90 3.26 19.84
C THR A 53 4.84 4.34 19.53
N HIS A 54 3.57 4.09 19.86
CA HIS A 54 2.53 5.10 19.75
C HIS A 54 2.72 6.25 20.76
N TYR A 55 3.13 5.93 21.99
CA TYR A 55 3.42 6.95 23.00
C TYR A 55 4.68 7.75 22.66
N LEU A 56 5.72 7.09 22.13
CA LEU A 56 6.89 7.73 21.56
C LEU A 56 6.51 8.70 20.43
N PHE A 57 5.67 8.28 19.49
CA PHE A 57 5.12 9.16 18.45
C PHE A 57 4.44 10.39 19.06
N ASN A 58 3.58 10.21 20.06
CA ASN A 58 2.86 11.30 20.70
C ASN A 58 3.80 12.31 21.40
N LEU A 59 4.90 11.86 22.00
CA LEU A 59 5.91 12.75 22.60
C LEU A 59 6.52 13.67 21.55
N PHE A 60 6.97 13.09 20.43
CA PHE A 60 7.51 13.88 19.33
C PHE A 60 6.44 14.77 18.70
N TRP A 61 5.24 14.23 18.48
CA TRP A 61 4.17 14.96 17.83
C TRP A 61 3.72 16.22 18.59
N LYS A 62 3.82 16.19 19.93
CA LYS A 62 3.48 17.30 20.83
C LYS A 62 4.68 18.19 21.19
N SER A 63 5.88 17.84 20.76
CA SER A 63 7.08 18.66 20.99
C SER A 63 7.02 19.97 20.21
N GLY A 64 7.91 20.90 20.56
CA GLY A 64 8.06 22.17 19.84
C GLY A 64 8.72 22.05 18.46
N HIS A 65 9.12 20.84 18.04
CA HIS A 65 9.79 20.60 16.75
C HIS A 65 8.80 20.61 15.60
N SER A 66 9.23 21.12 14.45
CA SER A 66 8.46 21.09 13.21
C SER A 66 8.26 19.65 12.70
N LYS A 67 7.26 19.44 11.84
CA LYS A 67 6.99 18.10 11.30
C LYS A 67 8.10 17.67 10.36
N GLU A 68 8.68 18.62 9.63
CA GLU A 68 9.84 18.49 8.78
C GLU A 68 11.03 17.94 9.57
N GLU A 69 11.39 18.58 10.69
CA GLU A 69 12.50 18.14 11.56
C GLU A 69 12.27 16.73 12.10
N LEU A 70 11.04 16.41 12.50
CA LEU A 70 10.70 15.07 12.98
C LEU A 70 10.80 14.02 11.87
N ILE A 71 10.38 14.34 10.64
CA ILE A 71 10.51 13.42 9.50
C ILE A 71 11.99 13.20 9.16
N GLU A 72 12.79 14.27 9.06
CA GLU A 72 14.23 14.19 8.82
C GLU A 72 14.94 13.36 9.90
N LEU A 73 14.53 13.54 11.16
CA LEU A 73 15.00 12.75 12.28
C LEU A 73 14.76 11.25 12.04
N PHE A 74 13.53 10.83 11.79
CA PHE A 74 13.22 9.41 11.59
C PHE A 74 13.86 8.83 10.34
N GLN A 75 13.98 9.60 9.26
CA GLN A 75 14.75 9.21 8.08
C GLN A 75 16.22 8.97 8.44
N SER A 76 16.84 9.89 9.19
CA SER A 76 18.23 9.71 9.61
C SER A 76 18.41 8.50 10.55
N LEU A 77 17.46 8.26 11.47
CA LEU A 77 17.49 7.14 12.40
C LEU A 77 17.41 5.79 11.69
N SER A 78 16.73 5.69 10.55
CA SER A 78 16.68 4.45 9.75
C SER A 78 18.06 3.96 9.29
N ARG A 79 19.05 4.87 9.23
CA ARG A 79 20.44 4.60 8.83
C ARG A 79 21.33 4.24 10.02
N VAL A 80 20.84 4.40 11.25
CA VAL A 80 21.59 4.08 12.46
C VAL A 80 21.38 2.60 12.82
N GLN A 81 22.48 1.87 13.05
CA GLN A 81 22.42 0.46 13.44
C GLN A 81 21.58 0.28 14.73
N GLY A 82 20.64 -0.65 14.70
CA GLY A 82 19.74 -0.93 15.82
C GLY A 82 18.55 0.02 15.96
N MET A 83 18.42 1.06 15.12
CA MET A 83 17.34 2.06 15.24
C MET A 83 16.19 1.89 14.26
N LYS A 84 16.24 0.87 13.38
CA LYS A 84 15.19 0.64 12.37
C LYS A 84 13.80 0.48 12.98
N GLY A 85 13.68 -0.23 14.11
CA GLY A 85 12.41 -0.42 14.81
C GLY A 85 11.79 0.91 15.28
N LEU A 86 12.62 1.79 15.85
CA LEU A 86 12.18 3.13 16.27
C LEU A 86 11.92 4.06 15.09
N ALA A 87 12.71 3.96 14.02
CA ALA A 87 12.50 4.74 12.79
C ALA A 87 11.12 4.48 12.17
N ASN A 88 10.56 3.28 12.36
CA ASN A 88 9.21 2.93 11.90
C ASN A 88 8.08 3.71 12.60
N THR A 89 8.39 4.48 13.65
CA THR A 89 7.46 5.49 14.21
C THR A 89 6.97 6.48 13.14
N LYS A 90 7.72 6.66 12.05
CA LYS A 90 7.30 7.43 10.87
C LYS A 90 5.97 6.96 10.26
N LEU A 91 5.57 5.70 10.43
CA LEU A 91 4.25 5.22 10.03
C LEU A 91 3.10 5.89 10.80
N HIS A 92 3.29 6.19 12.09
CA HIS A 92 2.29 6.92 12.87
C HIS A 92 2.16 8.37 12.38
N MET A 93 3.27 9.01 12.01
CA MET A 93 3.24 10.34 11.39
C MET A 93 2.48 10.33 10.07
N PHE A 94 2.78 9.35 9.21
CA PHE A 94 2.07 9.17 7.95
C PHE A 94 0.56 9.03 8.15
N LYS A 95 0.14 8.28 9.18
CA LYS A 95 -1.28 8.08 9.50
C LYS A 95 -1.95 9.31 10.14
N ALA A 96 -1.19 10.25 10.71
CA ALA A 96 -1.71 11.33 11.53
C ALA A 96 -2.59 12.33 10.77
N SER A 97 -2.20 12.75 9.56
CA SER A 97 -2.96 13.71 8.76
C SER A 97 -2.62 13.62 7.27
N ARG A 98 -3.47 14.20 6.42
CA ARG A 98 -3.20 14.33 4.98
C ARG A 98 -1.93 15.17 4.73
N ASP A 99 -1.77 16.28 5.44
CA ASP A 99 -0.61 17.16 5.27
C ASP A 99 0.69 16.46 5.67
N SER A 100 0.66 15.64 6.73
CA SER A 100 1.81 14.82 7.12
C SER A 100 2.16 13.80 6.03
N ARG A 101 1.17 13.19 5.36
CA ARG A 101 1.44 12.29 4.22
C ARG A 101 2.09 13.03 3.05
N THR A 102 1.54 14.19 2.69
CA THR A 102 2.08 15.02 1.60
C THR A 102 3.53 15.39 1.89
N LEU A 103 3.80 15.87 3.12
CA LEU A 103 5.14 16.24 3.53
C LEU A 103 6.10 15.06 3.50
N MET A 104 5.69 13.90 4.03
CA MET A 104 6.51 12.68 3.98
C MET A 104 6.82 12.26 2.55
N ASN A 105 5.85 12.30 1.63
CA ASN A 105 6.08 12.01 0.22
C ASN A 105 7.12 12.96 -0.39
N THR A 106 7.02 14.27 -0.13
CA THR A 106 8.01 15.26 -0.59
C THR A 106 9.41 14.94 -0.05
N MET A 107 9.50 14.57 1.23
CA MET A 107 10.78 14.27 1.88
C MET A 107 11.40 12.96 1.38
N TRP A 108 10.60 11.92 1.14
CA TRP A 108 11.06 10.68 0.52
C TRP A 108 11.57 10.91 -0.90
N LEU A 109 10.85 11.69 -1.71
CA LEU A 109 11.28 12.06 -3.06
C LEU A 109 12.59 12.88 -3.04
N LYS A 110 12.72 13.86 -2.14
CA LYS A 110 13.94 14.64 -1.97
C LYS A 110 15.13 13.77 -1.58
N ALA A 111 14.91 12.79 -0.71
CA ALA A 111 15.92 11.84 -0.26
C ALA A 111 16.18 10.70 -1.26
N LEU A 112 15.40 10.62 -2.35
CA LEU A 112 15.40 9.52 -3.33
C LEU A 112 15.21 8.14 -2.68
N GLU A 113 14.40 8.05 -1.62
CA GLU A 113 14.03 6.76 -1.02
C GLU A 113 13.35 5.89 -2.10
N THR A 114 13.82 4.67 -2.30
CA THR A 114 13.28 3.78 -3.31
C THR A 114 11.83 3.38 -2.96
N PRO A 115 11.00 3.02 -3.95
CA PRO A 115 9.68 2.45 -3.68
C PRO A 115 9.71 1.25 -2.73
N ASP A 116 10.79 0.45 -2.72
CA ASP A 116 10.98 -0.68 -1.80
C ASP A 116 11.14 -0.23 -0.33
N GLU A 117 11.94 0.81 -0.10
CA GLU A 117 12.14 1.40 1.24
C GLU A 117 10.84 2.02 1.77
N VAL A 118 10.10 2.72 0.91
CA VAL A 118 8.80 3.31 1.29
C VAL A 118 7.75 2.23 1.50
N PHE A 119 7.75 1.16 0.71
CA PHE A 119 6.84 0.02 0.91
C PHE A 119 7.04 -0.63 2.28
N THR A 120 8.30 -0.87 2.63
CA THR A 120 8.72 -1.43 3.93
C THR A 120 8.32 -0.49 5.07
N THR A 121 8.56 0.81 4.90
CA THR A 121 8.17 1.86 5.85
C THR A 121 6.68 1.86 6.14
N LEU A 122 5.87 1.72 5.08
CA LEU A 122 4.42 1.68 5.16
C LEU A 122 3.89 0.32 5.65
N ARG A 123 4.79 -0.66 5.87
CA ARG A 123 4.47 -2.02 6.34
C ARG A 123 3.43 -2.69 5.47
N LEU A 124 3.53 -2.48 4.15
CA LEU A 124 2.55 -2.99 3.21
C LEU A 124 2.61 -4.52 3.12
N ALA A 125 3.78 -5.15 3.30
CA ALA A 125 3.91 -6.62 3.35
C ALA A 125 3.23 -7.30 4.55
N ASP A 126 2.97 -6.57 5.64
CA ASP A 126 2.53 -7.16 6.91
C ASP A 126 1.01 -7.40 6.96
N ASN A 127 0.25 -6.94 5.96
CA ASN A 127 -1.21 -6.97 5.98
C ASN A 127 -1.75 -7.89 4.89
N ALA A 128 -2.81 -8.64 5.19
CA ALA A 128 -3.56 -9.40 4.18
C ALA A 128 -4.27 -8.46 3.20
N LEU A 129 -4.50 -8.87 1.93
CA LEU A 129 -5.03 -8.02 0.86
C LEU A 129 -6.41 -7.40 1.18
N ASP A 130 -7.23 -8.07 1.99
CA ASP A 130 -8.51 -7.54 2.45
C ASP A 130 -8.36 -6.39 3.47
N ASP A 131 -7.22 -6.35 4.19
CA ASP A 131 -6.81 -5.26 5.08
C ASP A 131 -5.99 -4.16 4.36
N TYR A 132 -5.75 -4.33 3.05
CA TYR A 132 -4.81 -3.55 2.23
C TYR A 132 -5.45 -2.35 1.54
N TYR A 133 -6.78 -2.25 1.56
CA TYR A 133 -7.48 -1.03 1.15
C TYR A 133 -7.32 0.03 2.23
N ARG A 134 -6.11 0.58 2.30
CA ARG A 134 -5.77 1.67 3.21
C ARG A 134 -5.07 2.78 2.44
N PRO A 135 -5.16 4.04 2.92
CA PRO A 135 -4.48 5.19 2.32
C PRO A 135 -2.99 4.98 2.02
N GLU A 136 -2.32 4.06 2.71
CA GLU A 136 -0.92 3.68 2.53
C GLU A 136 -0.63 3.07 1.15
N LEU A 137 -1.46 2.13 0.65
CA LEU A 137 -1.22 1.54 -0.68
C LEU A 137 -1.43 2.59 -1.77
N ILE A 138 -2.50 3.40 -1.67
CA ILE A 138 -2.78 4.47 -2.62
C ILE A 138 -1.61 5.46 -2.66
N ALA A 139 -1.12 5.88 -1.48
CA ALA A 139 0.02 6.77 -1.39
C ALA A 139 1.31 6.14 -1.91
N TRP A 140 1.54 4.85 -1.67
CA TRP A 140 2.71 4.15 -2.20
C TRP A 140 2.68 4.03 -3.72
N LEU A 141 1.51 3.75 -4.32
CA LEU A 141 1.34 3.73 -5.77
C LEU A 141 1.61 5.12 -6.38
N GLN A 142 1.07 6.17 -5.74
CA GLN A 142 1.33 7.55 -6.14
C GLN A 142 2.81 7.89 -6.03
N TYR A 143 3.42 7.59 -4.89
CA TYR A 143 4.85 7.77 -4.63
C TYR A 143 5.71 7.07 -5.68
N SER A 144 5.40 5.81 -6.00
CA SER A 144 6.13 5.03 -7.00
C SER A 144 6.02 5.64 -8.40
N GLY A 145 4.87 6.22 -8.73
CA GLY A 145 4.68 7.00 -9.95
C GLY A 145 5.56 8.25 -9.97
N ASP A 146 5.55 9.03 -8.90
CA ASP A 146 6.29 10.29 -8.80
C ASP A 146 7.80 10.09 -8.71
N TYR A 147 8.27 9.06 -8.01
CA TYR A 147 9.66 8.64 -7.96
C TYR A 147 10.19 8.31 -9.37
N ASN A 148 9.44 7.53 -10.14
CA ASN A 148 9.82 7.22 -11.52
C ASN A 148 9.87 8.48 -12.39
N LYS A 149 8.89 9.39 -12.29
CA LYS A 149 8.92 10.68 -12.99
C LYS A 149 10.15 11.51 -12.60
N GLN A 150 10.50 11.56 -11.32
CA GLN A 150 11.68 12.27 -10.82
C GLN A 150 12.97 11.72 -11.42
N LEU A 151 13.06 10.40 -11.60
CA LEU A 151 14.15 9.74 -12.30
C LEU A 151 14.05 9.79 -13.84
N ARG A 152 13.06 10.50 -14.40
CA ARG A 152 12.73 10.52 -15.83
C ARG A 152 12.50 9.13 -16.43
N LYS A 153 12.03 8.20 -15.59
CA LYS A 153 11.60 6.85 -15.96
C LYS A 153 10.08 6.83 -16.10
N GLY A 154 9.57 6.07 -17.06
CA GLY A 154 8.14 5.77 -17.13
C GLY A 154 7.70 4.85 -15.99
N PHE A 155 6.44 4.93 -15.57
CA PHE A 155 5.87 3.96 -14.64
C PHE A 155 5.83 2.56 -15.27
N SER A 156 6.37 1.58 -14.55
CA SER A 156 6.45 0.18 -14.98
C SER A 156 5.43 -0.67 -14.25
N ALA A 157 4.28 -0.92 -14.88
CA ALA A 157 3.24 -1.78 -14.31
C ALA A 157 3.73 -3.21 -14.04
N LYS A 158 4.68 -3.71 -14.84
CA LYS A 158 5.27 -5.05 -14.64
C LYS A 158 6.09 -5.10 -13.35
N GLU A 159 6.98 -4.14 -13.15
CA GLU A 159 7.82 -4.12 -11.94
C GLU A 159 6.98 -3.87 -10.70
N THR A 160 6.03 -2.93 -10.75
CA THR A 160 5.11 -2.66 -9.63
C THR A 160 4.24 -3.88 -9.31
N LEU A 161 3.69 -4.58 -10.30
CA LEU A 161 2.89 -5.79 -10.05
C LEU A 161 3.75 -6.91 -9.46
N ASN A 162 4.94 -7.16 -10.04
CA ASN A 162 5.90 -8.13 -9.49
C ASN A 162 6.26 -7.80 -8.04
N PHE A 163 6.40 -6.51 -7.73
CA PHE A 163 6.67 -6.03 -6.39
C PHE A 163 5.51 -6.37 -5.43
N LEU A 164 4.28 -6.01 -5.80
CA LEU A 164 3.08 -6.28 -5.00
C LEU A 164 2.87 -7.78 -4.76
N MET A 165 3.15 -8.61 -5.77
CA MET A 165 3.00 -10.08 -5.68
C MET A 165 4.13 -10.78 -4.90
N ARG A 166 5.16 -10.07 -4.44
CA ARG A 166 6.20 -10.66 -3.55
C ARG A 166 5.67 -10.94 -2.15
N VAL A 167 4.55 -10.33 -1.76
CA VAL A 167 3.94 -10.54 -0.45
C VAL A 167 3.49 -12.00 -0.37
N PRO A 168 4.15 -12.84 0.44
CA PRO A 168 3.77 -14.23 0.57
C PRO A 168 2.34 -14.27 1.12
N HIS A 169 1.56 -15.27 0.70
CA HIS A 169 0.19 -15.56 1.16
C HIS A 169 -0.97 -15.00 0.33
N GLU A 170 -0.71 -14.21 -0.71
CA GLU A 170 -1.79 -13.63 -1.53
C GLU A 170 -2.04 -14.39 -2.83
N LYS A 171 -3.30 -14.73 -3.09
CA LYS A 171 -3.69 -15.33 -4.38
C LYS A 171 -3.68 -14.24 -5.44
N GLU A 172 -3.16 -14.55 -6.62
CA GLU A 172 -3.08 -13.60 -7.73
C GLU A 172 -4.44 -12.96 -8.09
N THR A 173 -5.55 -13.70 -7.90
CA THR A 173 -6.91 -13.20 -8.11
C THR A 173 -7.33 -12.08 -7.15
N GLU A 174 -6.76 -12.03 -5.94
CA GLU A 174 -7.05 -10.96 -4.98
C GLU A 174 -6.52 -9.60 -5.47
N PHE A 175 -5.43 -9.58 -6.24
CA PHE A 175 -4.98 -8.34 -6.90
C PHE A 175 -5.97 -7.86 -7.96
N GLY A 176 -6.66 -8.78 -8.64
CA GLY A 176 -7.76 -8.42 -9.54
C GLY A 176 -8.89 -7.70 -8.80
N LEU A 177 -9.33 -8.25 -7.67
CA LEU A 177 -10.37 -7.64 -6.83
C LEU A 177 -9.90 -6.31 -6.24
N LEU A 178 -8.65 -6.23 -5.78
CA LEU A 178 -8.03 -4.99 -5.32
C LEU A 178 -8.08 -3.89 -6.39
N PHE A 179 -7.73 -4.19 -7.63
CA PHE A 179 -7.76 -3.18 -8.69
C PHE A 179 -9.18 -2.72 -9.03
N GLN A 180 -10.20 -3.58 -8.90
CA GLN A 180 -11.60 -3.15 -9.02
C GLN A 180 -12.02 -2.23 -7.87
N ARG A 181 -11.58 -2.53 -6.64
CA ARG A 181 -11.84 -1.67 -5.46
C ARG A 181 -11.14 -0.31 -5.62
N LEU A 182 -9.88 -0.30 -6.06
CA LEU A 182 -9.11 0.93 -6.30
C LEU A 182 -9.71 1.78 -7.41
N ALA A 183 -10.17 1.19 -8.51
CA ALA A 183 -10.80 1.93 -9.61
C ALA A 183 -12.09 2.67 -9.18
N LYS A 184 -12.74 2.23 -8.10
CA LYS A 184 -13.94 2.85 -7.50
C LYS A 184 -13.64 3.77 -6.32
N ASP A 185 -12.39 3.85 -5.86
CA ASP A 185 -12.00 4.74 -4.78
C ASP A 185 -12.13 6.21 -5.23
N LYS A 186 -12.75 7.05 -4.39
CA LYS A 186 -13.00 8.46 -4.73
C LYS A 186 -11.72 9.26 -4.95
N ALA A 187 -10.66 9.00 -4.18
CA ALA A 187 -9.38 9.68 -4.35
C ALA A 187 -8.73 9.29 -5.69
N ILE A 188 -8.83 8.01 -6.08
CA ILE A 188 -8.36 7.54 -7.39
C ILE A 188 -9.20 8.11 -8.53
N MET A 189 -10.54 8.05 -8.43
CA MET A 189 -11.44 8.53 -9.49
C MET A 189 -11.22 10.01 -9.82
N ASN A 190 -10.83 10.81 -8.82
CA ASN A 190 -10.58 12.24 -8.95
C ASN A 190 -9.13 12.58 -9.36
N ASP A 191 -8.25 11.60 -9.48
CA ASP A 191 -6.85 11.77 -9.90
C ASP A 191 -6.58 11.02 -11.21
N ALA A 192 -6.47 11.76 -12.32
CA ALA A 192 -6.28 11.18 -13.64
C ALA A 192 -4.97 10.37 -13.76
N GLY A 193 -3.90 10.76 -13.06
CA GLY A 193 -2.65 10.02 -13.06
C GLY A 193 -2.78 8.69 -12.35
N MET A 194 -3.49 8.66 -11.23
CA MET A 194 -3.76 7.45 -10.47
C MET A 194 -4.68 6.48 -11.22
N ARG A 195 -5.70 6.98 -11.93
CA ARG A 195 -6.53 6.12 -12.81
C ARG A 195 -5.68 5.39 -13.84
N VAL A 196 -4.79 6.12 -14.53
CA VAL A 196 -3.88 5.53 -15.52
C VAL A 196 -2.95 4.48 -14.89
N ILE A 197 -2.48 4.68 -13.66
CA ILE A 197 -1.67 3.70 -12.94
C ILE A 197 -2.48 2.41 -12.68
N VAL A 198 -3.69 2.53 -12.13
CA VAL A 198 -4.56 1.37 -11.82
C VAL A 198 -4.96 0.63 -13.10
N GLU A 199 -5.31 1.34 -14.17
CA GLU A 199 -5.61 0.76 -15.48
C GLU A 199 -4.42 -0.04 -16.05
N LYS A 200 -3.20 0.51 -15.99
CA LYS A 200 -2.00 -0.18 -16.46
C LYS A 200 -1.69 -1.43 -15.63
N LEU A 201 -1.88 -1.38 -14.32
CA LEU A 201 -1.71 -2.54 -13.44
C LEU A 201 -2.72 -3.64 -13.77
N GLN A 202 -3.99 -3.27 -13.92
CA GLN A 202 -5.06 -4.19 -14.28
C GLN A 202 -4.83 -4.83 -15.66
N ALA A 203 -4.51 -4.02 -16.68
CA ALA A 203 -4.20 -4.52 -18.02
C ALA A 203 -2.99 -5.47 -18.02
N ARG A 204 -1.97 -5.18 -17.21
CA ARG A 204 -0.80 -6.07 -17.06
C ARG A 204 -1.17 -7.39 -16.39
N LEU A 205 -2.00 -7.37 -15.36
CA LEU A 205 -2.50 -8.56 -14.68
C LEU A 205 -3.33 -9.42 -15.65
N PHE A 206 -4.29 -8.81 -16.36
CA PHE A 206 -5.13 -9.52 -17.34
C PHE A 206 -4.32 -10.14 -18.46
N LYS A 207 -3.31 -9.42 -18.98
CA LYS A 207 -2.38 -9.96 -19.98
C LYS A 207 -1.62 -11.19 -19.43
N THR A 208 -1.26 -11.19 -18.15
CA THR A 208 -0.60 -12.34 -17.51
C THR A 208 -1.52 -13.55 -17.47
N TRP A 209 -2.78 -13.37 -17.07
CA TRP A 209 -3.80 -14.44 -17.08
C TRP A 209 -4.10 -14.98 -18.48
N ILE A 210 -4.26 -14.08 -19.47
CA ILE A 210 -4.52 -14.47 -20.86
C ILE A 210 -3.34 -15.29 -21.40
N ASN A 211 -2.10 -14.84 -21.18
CA ASN A 211 -0.91 -15.58 -21.61
C ASN A 211 -0.75 -16.94 -20.91
N ALA A 212 -1.31 -17.07 -19.70
CA ALA A 212 -1.37 -18.33 -18.97
C ALA A 212 -2.59 -19.21 -19.35
N ASN A 213 -3.33 -18.85 -20.41
CA ASN A 213 -4.55 -19.54 -20.87
C ASN A 213 -5.63 -19.69 -19.79
N VAL A 214 -5.71 -18.69 -18.89
CA VAL A 214 -6.87 -18.53 -18.01
C VAL A 214 -8.01 -18.02 -18.89
N THR A 215 -9.08 -18.80 -18.98
CA THR A 215 -10.31 -18.42 -19.67
C THR A 215 -11.25 -17.72 -18.69
N PRO A 216 -12.21 -16.90 -19.17
CA PRO A 216 -13.17 -16.24 -18.29
C PRO A 216 -13.88 -17.16 -17.30
N ASP A 217 -14.31 -18.36 -17.72
CA ASP A 217 -14.93 -19.36 -16.83
C ASP A 217 -13.96 -19.84 -15.73
N LYS A 218 -12.69 -20.10 -16.07
CA LYS A 218 -11.65 -20.45 -15.08
C LYS A 218 -11.46 -19.35 -14.06
N LEU A 219 -11.35 -18.08 -14.49
CA LEU A 219 -11.27 -16.96 -13.55
C LEU A 219 -12.52 -16.89 -12.67
N GLY A 220 -13.70 -17.05 -13.27
CA GLY A 220 -14.97 -17.07 -12.55
C GLY A 220 -15.01 -18.15 -11.46
N VAL A 221 -14.50 -19.36 -11.74
CA VAL A 221 -14.36 -20.43 -10.75
C VAL A 221 -13.43 -20.02 -9.61
N LEU A 222 -12.29 -19.40 -9.92
CA LEU A 222 -11.30 -18.99 -8.91
C LEU A 222 -11.86 -17.94 -7.94
N ILE A 223 -12.71 -17.02 -8.42
CA ILE A 223 -13.23 -15.90 -7.60
C ILE A 223 -14.60 -16.18 -6.95
N ALA A 224 -15.40 -17.11 -7.49
CA ALA A 224 -16.73 -17.45 -6.96
C ALA A 224 -16.65 -18.09 -5.57
N SER A 225 -16.02 -19.26 -5.50
CA SER A 225 -15.76 -20.06 -4.31
C SER A 225 -15.10 -21.37 -4.77
N PRO A 226 -14.05 -21.87 -4.10
CA PRO A 226 -13.38 -23.12 -4.49
C PRO A 226 -14.28 -24.36 -4.38
N VAL A 227 -15.44 -24.27 -3.70
CA VAL A 227 -16.30 -25.43 -3.41
C VAL A 227 -17.26 -25.76 -4.55
N THR A 228 -17.87 -24.76 -5.19
CA THR A 228 -18.99 -25.01 -6.12
C THR A 228 -18.56 -25.17 -7.58
N LYS A 229 -17.33 -24.78 -7.93
CA LYS A 229 -16.80 -24.75 -9.32
C LYS A 229 -17.79 -24.17 -10.34
N ASN A 230 -18.66 -23.27 -9.89
CA ASN A 230 -19.73 -22.68 -10.68
C ASN A 230 -19.48 -21.19 -10.82
N TRP A 231 -18.91 -20.79 -11.96
CA TRP A 231 -18.60 -19.40 -12.28
C TRP A 231 -19.85 -18.54 -12.47
N GLU A 232 -20.99 -19.13 -12.85
CA GLU A 232 -22.24 -18.39 -13.10
C GLU A 232 -22.75 -17.71 -11.82
N ARG A 233 -22.40 -18.26 -10.64
CA ARG A 233 -22.71 -17.63 -9.35
C ARG A 233 -22.13 -16.23 -9.20
N VAL A 234 -21.01 -15.92 -9.87
CA VAL A 234 -20.45 -14.56 -9.86
C VAL A 234 -21.44 -13.56 -10.46
N PHE A 235 -22.17 -13.96 -11.50
CA PHE A 235 -23.17 -13.11 -12.15
C PHE A 235 -24.53 -13.07 -11.45
N SER A 236 -24.72 -13.85 -10.38
CA SER A 236 -25.84 -13.65 -9.44
C SER A 236 -25.58 -12.56 -8.39
N LEU A 237 -24.34 -12.07 -8.28
CA LEU A 237 -23.99 -10.96 -7.40
C LEU A 237 -24.51 -9.64 -7.97
N ALA A 238 -24.54 -8.60 -7.14
CA ALA A 238 -24.84 -7.26 -7.61
C ALA A 238 -23.84 -6.86 -8.71
N VAL A 239 -24.29 -6.13 -9.74
CA VAL A 239 -23.43 -5.60 -10.82
C VAL A 239 -22.32 -4.67 -10.31
N THR A 240 -22.46 -4.17 -9.07
CA THR A 240 -21.47 -3.36 -8.38
C THR A 240 -20.46 -4.19 -7.57
N ASP A 241 -20.68 -5.48 -7.38
CA ASP A 241 -19.80 -6.37 -6.63
C ASP A 241 -18.42 -6.48 -7.33
N PRO A 242 -17.30 -6.37 -6.61
CA PRO A 242 -15.97 -6.46 -7.21
C PRO A 242 -15.71 -7.75 -8.01
N LYS A 243 -16.30 -8.88 -7.61
CA LYS A 243 -16.17 -10.15 -8.35
C LYS A 243 -16.92 -10.12 -9.67
N PHE A 244 -18.14 -9.56 -9.67
CA PHE A 244 -18.92 -9.35 -10.89
C PHE A 244 -18.13 -8.48 -11.87
N VAL A 245 -17.71 -7.31 -11.42
CA VAL A 245 -16.99 -6.34 -12.25
C VAL A 245 -15.66 -6.91 -12.74
N LEU A 246 -14.93 -7.64 -11.89
CA LEU A 246 -13.69 -8.31 -12.29
C LEU A 246 -13.94 -9.30 -13.44
N LEU A 247 -14.97 -10.15 -13.32
CA LEU A 247 -15.26 -11.15 -14.33
C LEU A 247 -15.73 -10.51 -15.64
N GLU A 248 -16.59 -9.49 -15.57
CA GLU A 248 -17.04 -8.73 -16.73
C GLU A 248 -15.88 -8.05 -17.45
N THR A 249 -15.07 -7.25 -16.73
CA THR A 249 -13.94 -6.51 -17.31
C THR A 249 -12.88 -7.44 -17.90
N TYR A 250 -12.60 -8.57 -17.22
CA TYR A 250 -11.69 -9.57 -17.76
C TYR A 250 -12.25 -10.24 -19.01
N THR A 251 -13.55 -10.57 -19.04
CA THR A 251 -14.22 -11.16 -20.21
C THR A 251 -14.13 -10.23 -21.43
N LEU A 252 -14.34 -8.93 -21.22
CA LEU A 252 -14.18 -7.91 -22.27
C LEU A 252 -12.73 -7.84 -22.77
N GLN A 253 -11.74 -7.83 -21.88
CA GLN A 253 -10.33 -7.82 -22.28
C GLN A 253 -9.92 -9.12 -23.00
N TYR A 254 -10.44 -10.26 -22.58
CA TYR A 254 -10.22 -11.55 -23.21
C TYR A 254 -10.81 -11.57 -24.63
N ALA A 255 -12.03 -11.08 -24.80
CA ALA A 255 -12.67 -10.93 -26.12
C ALA A 255 -11.88 -9.98 -27.03
N ALA A 256 -11.43 -8.83 -26.50
CA ALA A 256 -10.60 -7.88 -27.25
C ALA A 256 -9.29 -8.51 -27.77
N ASN A 257 -8.67 -9.41 -26.99
CA ASN A 257 -7.46 -10.12 -27.43
C ASN A 257 -7.73 -11.12 -28.57
N ARG A 258 -8.99 -11.44 -28.85
CA ARG A 258 -9.40 -12.36 -29.91
C ARG A 258 -9.89 -11.67 -31.18
N GLY A 259 -10.32 -10.42 -31.08
CA GLY A 259 -10.73 -9.60 -32.22
C GLY A 259 -11.87 -8.64 -31.90
N ASP A 260 -11.96 -7.58 -32.69
CA ASP A 260 -12.94 -6.51 -32.48
C ASP A 260 -14.39 -7.01 -32.62
N ASP A 261 -14.66 -7.93 -33.57
CA ASP A 261 -15.99 -8.52 -33.75
C ASP A 261 -16.45 -9.30 -32.51
N VAL A 262 -15.54 -10.05 -31.89
CA VAL A 262 -15.80 -10.81 -30.65
C VAL A 262 -16.09 -9.84 -29.51
N LEU A 263 -15.26 -8.81 -29.37
CA LEU A 263 -15.45 -7.76 -28.36
C LEU A 263 -16.80 -7.05 -28.52
N GLU A 264 -17.18 -6.67 -29.73
CA GLU A 264 -18.43 -5.97 -29.99
C GLU A 264 -19.65 -6.85 -29.65
N ASN A 265 -19.61 -8.13 -30.03
CA ASN A 265 -20.67 -9.07 -29.66
C ASN A 265 -20.80 -9.25 -28.14
N VAL A 266 -19.67 -9.43 -27.44
CA VAL A 266 -19.63 -9.59 -25.97
C VAL A 266 -20.17 -8.33 -25.27
N LYS A 267 -19.79 -7.13 -25.73
CA LYS A 267 -20.33 -5.85 -25.23
C LYS A 267 -21.85 -5.78 -25.38
N LYS A 268 -22.38 -6.14 -26.56
CA LYS A 268 -23.84 -6.16 -26.82
C LYS A 268 -24.57 -7.09 -25.86
N LEU A 269 -23.99 -8.24 -25.52
CA LEU A 269 -24.58 -9.20 -24.59
C LEU A 269 -24.59 -8.70 -23.14
N PHE A 270 -23.52 -8.05 -22.67
CA PHE A 270 -23.52 -7.40 -21.35
C PHE A 270 -24.55 -6.26 -21.26
N ILE A 271 -24.66 -5.41 -22.29
CA ILE A 271 -25.68 -4.34 -22.37
C ILE A 271 -27.11 -4.91 -22.29
N LYS A 272 -27.35 -6.08 -22.88
CA LYS A 272 -28.65 -6.79 -22.83
C LYS A 272 -28.87 -7.57 -21.52
N ASN A 273 -28.01 -7.40 -20.52
CA ASN A 273 -28.04 -8.14 -19.25
C ASN A 273 -27.99 -9.67 -19.45
N LYS A 274 -27.17 -10.13 -20.40
CA LYS A 274 -26.95 -11.56 -20.71
C LYS A 274 -25.49 -11.97 -20.42
N PRO A 275 -25.02 -11.88 -19.17
CA PRO A 275 -23.60 -12.05 -18.83
C PRO A 275 -23.08 -13.49 -19.06
N VAL A 276 -23.93 -14.51 -18.88
CA VAL A 276 -23.59 -15.92 -19.17
C VAL A 276 -23.37 -16.14 -20.67
N GLU A 277 -24.24 -15.58 -21.52
CA GLU A 277 -24.10 -15.63 -22.98
C GLU A 277 -22.86 -14.85 -23.43
N ALA A 278 -22.60 -13.68 -22.81
CA ALA A 278 -21.43 -12.85 -23.10
C ALA A 278 -20.12 -13.62 -22.83
N LEU A 279 -20.01 -14.24 -21.66
CA LEU A 279 -18.85 -15.03 -21.28
C LEU A 279 -18.67 -16.25 -22.20
N THR A 280 -19.75 -16.97 -22.48
CA THR A 280 -19.72 -18.12 -23.40
C THR A 280 -19.28 -17.69 -24.80
N SER A 281 -19.78 -16.56 -25.29
CA SER A 281 -19.40 -16.02 -26.60
C SER A 281 -17.93 -15.61 -26.66
N ALA A 282 -17.35 -15.07 -25.59
CA ALA A 282 -15.93 -14.69 -25.55
C ALA A 282 -15.00 -15.90 -25.70
N MET A 283 -15.47 -17.09 -25.32
CA MET A 283 -14.69 -18.32 -25.32
C MET A 283 -14.86 -19.16 -26.61
N LYS A 284 -15.93 -18.95 -27.38
CA LYS A 284 -16.15 -19.68 -28.64
C LYS A 284 -14.99 -19.47 -29.62
N SER A 285 -14.45 -20.58 -30.14
CA SER A 285 -13.39 -20.63 -31.16
C SER A 285 -13.73 -19.82 -32.40
#